data_AF-A0A967E9W2-F1
#
_entry.id   AF-A0A967E9W2-F1
#
_cell.length_a   1.000
_cell.length_b   1.000
_cell.length_c   1.000
_cell.angle_alpha   90.00
_cell.angle_beta   90.00
_cell.angle_gamma   90.00
#
_symmetry.space_group_name_H-M   'P 1'
#
loop_
_entity.id
_entity.type
_entity.pdbx_description
1 polymer ?
#
loop_
_entity_poly.entity_id
_entity_poly.type
_entity_poly.pdbx_seq_one_letter_code
_entity_poly.pdbx_strand_id
1 'polypeptide(L)'
;MRMEPIVRYGIKSRFDNVCALCGAPTSVGDRIYKLPDKRGGRKWVCAACRWEDEERVIDLPFVLRKVDHRMGVGPYTPNLAELQVILGAARGVVLETDDEVFLFELLDQCLEARRPRILSRAKMSTLLDVLRRAAE
;
A
#
# COMPACT_ATOMS: atom_id res chain seq x y z
N MET A 1 -5.26 -11.38 -28.54
CA MET A 1 -4.40 -10.16 -28.43
C MET A 1 -3.20 -10.48 -27.55
N ARG A 2 -1.99 -10.56 -28.12
CA ARG A 2 -0.75 -10.85 -27.37
C ARG A 2 -0.29 -9.60 -26.63
N MET A 3 -0.69 -9.47 -25.37
CA MET A 3 -0.27 -8.40 -24.45
C MET A 3 0.88 -8.87 -23.54
N GLU A 4 1.78 -9.70 -24.09
CA GLU A 4 2.81 -10.44 -23.35
C GLU A 4 4.16 -9.73 -23.15
N PRO A 5 4.60 -8.70 -23.92
CA PRO A 5 5.94 -8.14 -23.71
C PRO A 5 6.10 -7.31 -22.43
N ILE A 6 5.17 -6.40 -22.14
CA ILE A 6 5.27 -5.51 -20.95
C ILE A 6 5.09 -6.33 -19.65
N VAL A 7 4.23 -7.35 -19.70
CA VAL A 7 4.00 -8.30 -18.60
C VAL A 7 5.26 -9.11 -18.33
N ARG A 8 6.03 -9.48 -19.36
CA ARG A 8 7.25 -10.29 -19.19
C ARG A 8 8.51 -9.48 -18.87
N TYR A 9 8.57 -8.19 -19.26
CA TYR A 9 9.82 -7.40 -19.17
C TYR A 9 9.71 -5.97 -18.61
N GLY A 10 8.52 -5.39 -18.43
CA GLY A 10 8.38 -3.97 -18.06
C GLY A 10 9.01 -3.02 -19.09
N ILE A 11 8.94 -1.71 -18.85
CA ILE A 11 9.67 -0.70 -19.64
C ILE A 11 10.67 0.03 -18.75
N LYS A 12 11.75 0.59 -19.32
CA LYS A 12 12.63 1.49 -18.60
C LYS A 12 11.94 2.84 -18.39
N SER A 13 11.96 3.36 -17.16
CA SER A 13 11.48 4.69 -16.87
C SER A 13 12.29 5.72 -17.63
N ARG A 14 11.60 6.72 -18.19
CA ARG A 14 12.22 7.84 -18.92
C ARG A 14 12.44 9.07 -18.05
N PHE A 15 11.82 9.10 -16.88
CA PHE A 15 11.84 10.22 -15.93
C PHE A 15 11.90 9.68 -14.52
N ASP A 16 12.40 10.48 -13.59
CA ASP A 16 12.23 10.20 -12.18
C ASP A 16 10.74 10.36 -11.82
N ASN A 17 10.21 9.41 -11.07
CA ASN A 17 8.81 9.36 -10.68
C ASN A 17 8.64 8.51 -9.40
N VAL A 18 7.40 8.24 -9.02
CA VAL A 18 7.04 7.32 -7.95
C VAL A 18 6.07 6.24 -8.44
N CYS A 19 6.12 5.07 -7.82
CA CYS A 19 5.15 4.02 -8.05
C CYS A 19 3.73 4.53 -7.72
N ALA A 20 2.82 4.45 -8.69
CA ALA A 20 1.46 4.94 -8.53
C ALA A 20 0.64 4.23 -7.43
N LEU A 21 1.10 3.08 -6.93
CA LEU A 21 0.46 2.34 -5.84
C LEU A 21 1.12 2.55 -4.49
N CYS A 22 2.43 2.38 -4.37
CA CYS A 22 3.13 2.40 -3.08
C CYS A 22 4.04 3.61 -2.83
N GLY A 23 4.12 4.56 -3.77
CA GLY A 23 4.95 5.75 -3.62
C GLY A 23 6.46 5.49 -3.63
N ALA A 24 6.92 4.26 -3.87
CA ALA A 24 8.35 3.99 -3.98
C ALA A 24 8.96 4.79 -5.15
N PRO A 25 10.13 5.44 -4.97
CA PRO A 25 10.77 6.18 -6.04
C PRO A 25 11.15 5.23 -7.18
N THR A 26 11.12 5.76 -8.40
CA THR A 26 11.60 5.10 -9.62
C THR A 26 12.48 6.10 -10.34
N SER A 27 13.73 5.72 -10.58
CA SER A 27 14.70 6.56 -11.29
C SER A 27 14.68 6.30 -12.80
N VAL A 28 15.24 7.23 -13.57
CA VAL A 28 15.52 7.00 -14.99
C VAL A 28 16.30 5.68 -15.18
N GLY A 29 15.80 4.81 -16.06
CA GLY A 29 16.39 3.50 -16.32
C GLY A 29 15.79 2.34 -15.53
N ASP A 30 15.11 2.59 -14.40
CA ASP A 30 14.43 1.56 -13.62
C ASP A 30 13.31 0.89 -14.42
N ARG A 31 13.06 -0.39 -14.16
CA ARG A 31 11.93 -1.09 -14.79
C ARG A 31 10.63 -0.78 -14.07
N ILE A 32 9.67 -0.25 -14.82
CA ILE A 32 8.29 0.00 -14.39
C ILE A 32 7.31 -0.83 -15.22
N TYR A 33 6.15 -1.10 -14.62
CA TYR A 33 5.19 -2.06 -15.16
C TYR A 33 3.80 -1.46 -15.18
N LYS A 34 3.04 -1.78 -16.23
CA LYS A 34 1.63 -1.39 -16.34
C LYS A 34 0.77 -2.38 -15.56
N LEU A 35 -0.16 -1.88 -14.74
CA LEU A 35 -1.16 -2.75 -14.10
C LEU A 35 -2.08 -3.38 -15.17
N PRO A 36 -2.64 -4.57 -14.92
CA PRO A 36 -3.72 -5.10 -15.74
C PRO A 36 -4.92 -4.15 -15.76
N ASP A 37 -5.67 -4.10 -16.87
CA ASP A 37 -6.81 -3.17 -17.02
C ASP A 37 -7.83 -3.28 -15.88
N LYS A 38 -8.13 -4.51 -15.43
CA LYS A 38 -9.02 -4.80 -14.29
C LYS A 38 -8.54 -4.22 -12.94
N ARG A 39 -7.25 -3.88 -12.81
CA ARG A 39 -6.63 -3.31 -11.60
C ARG A 39 -6.23 -1.84 -11.79
N GLY A 40 -6.82 -1.14 -12.76
CA GLY A 40 -6.59 0.28 -13.01
C GLY A 40 -5.50 0.53 -14.05
N GLY A 41 -5.53 -0.22 -15.16
CA GLY A 41 -4.44 -0.40 -16.13
C GLY A 41 -3.79 0.83 -16.77
N ARG A 42 -4.13 2.06 -16.39
CA ARG A 42 -3.40 3.27 -16.79
C ARG A 42 -2.17 3.57 -15.90
N LYS A 43 -2.05 2.89 -14.75
CA LYS A 43 -1.02 3.18 -13.74
C LYS A 43 0.27 2.40 -13.98
N TRP A 44 1.40 3.10 -13.88
CA TRP A 44 2.74 2.51 -13.83
C TRP A 44 3.17 2.25 -12.39
N VAL A 45 3.72 1.07 -12.14
CA VAL A 45 4.07 0.60 -10.81
C VAL A 45 5.43 -0.08 -10.79
N CYS A 46 6.04 -0.17 -9.60
CA CYS A 46 7.25 -0.95 -9.40
C CYS A 46 6.96 -2.46 -9.53
N ALA A 47 8.00 -3.27 -9.72
CA ALA A 47 7.88 -4.73 -9.85
C ALA A 47 7.09 -5.34 -8.68
N ALA A 48 7.43 -4.93 -7.46
CA ALA A 48 6.84 -5.45 -6.23
C ALA A 48 5.35 -5.10 -6.05
N CYS A 49 4.83 -4.09 -6.76
CA CYS A 49 3.40 -3.78 -6.81
C CYS A 49 2.70 -4.38 -8.03
N ARG A 50 3.46 -4.86 -9.02
CA ARG A 50 2.92 -5.51 -10.21
C ARG A 50 2.69 -7.00 -9.99
N TRP A 51 3.63 -7.64 -9.32
CA TRP A 51 3.65 -9.07 -9.07
C TRP A 51 3.30 -9.32 -7.62
N GLU A 52 2.39 -10.27 -7.41
CA GLU A 52 2.16 -10.84 -6.09
C GLU A 52 3.35 -11.78 -5.83
N ASP A 53 4.12 -11.43 -4.81
CA ASP A 53 5.21 -12.23 -4.30
C ASP A 53 4.84 -12.54 -2.84
N GLU A 54 4.52 -13.80 -2.58
CA GLU A 54 4.08 -14.28 -1.27
C GLU A 54 5.22 -14.27 -0.25
N GLU A 55 6.47 -14.32 -0.70
CA GLU A 55 7.66 -14.28 0.15
C GLU A 55 8.13 -12.85 0.42
N ARG A 56 7.52 -11.86 -0.23
CA ARG A 56 7.88 -10.47 -0.05
C ARG A 56 7.64 -10.04 1.39
N VAL A 57 8.71 -9.59 2.03
CA VAL A 57 8.64 -8.92 3.32
C VAL A 57 7.86 -7.60 3.17
N ILE A 58 6.74 -7.50 3.87
CA ILE A 58 5.99 -6.27 4.08
C ILE A 58 6.37 -5.77 5.47
N ASP A 59 6.91 -4.55 5.54
CA ASP A 59 7.34 -3.91 6.77
C ASP A 59 6.60 -2.59 7.00
N LEU A 60 6.75 -2.05 8.21
CA LEU A 60 6.12 -0.78 8.61
C LEU A 60 6.55 0.39 7.71
N PRO A 61 7.84 0.58 7.35
CA PRO A 61 8.25 1.63 6.41
C PRO A 61 7.58 1.54 5.03
N PHE A 62 7.38 0.34 4.49
CA PHE A 62 6.62 0.16 3.26
C PHE A 62 5.16 0.59 3.43
N VAL A 63 4.50 0.15 4.50
CA VAL A 63 3.10 0.51 4.78
C VAL A 63 2.96 2.01 4.92
N LEU A 64 3.78 2.65 5.76
CA LEU A 64 3.78 4.11 5.97
C LEU A 64 3.87 4.87 4.65
N ARG A 65 4.90 4.56 3.84
CA ARG A 65 5.08 5.20 2.52
C ARG A 65 3.88 4.99 1.61
N LYS A 66 3.31 3.77 1.61
CA LYS A 66 2.14 3.46 0.80
C LYS A 66 0.92 4.26 1.26
N VAL A 67 0.59 4.29 2.54
CA VAL A 67 -0.57 5.04 3.05
C VAL A 67 -0.40 6.54 2.81
N ASP A 68 0.79 7.08 3.06
CA ASP A 68 1.12 8.49 2.82
C ASP A 68 0.95 8.87 1.35
N HIS A 69 1.48 8.05 0.43
CA HIS A 69 1.25 8.23 -1.00
C HIS A 69 -0.24 8.18 -1.36
N ARG A 70 -1.00 7.23 -0.79
CA ARG A 70 -2.45 7.09 -1.05
C ARG A 70 -3.25 8.30 -0.54
N MET A 71 -2.80 9.00 0.50
CA MET A 71 -3.42 10.28 0.88
C MET A 71 -3.41 11.30 -0.27
N GLY A 72 -2.38 11.31 -1.12
CA GLY A 72 -2.32 12.19 -2.30
C GLY A 72 -3.11 11.68 -3.51
N VAL A 73 -3.21 10.36 -3.69
CA VAL A 73 -3.64 9.76 -4.97
C VAL A 73 -4.92 8.90 -4.91
N GLY A 74 -5.61 8.91 -3.78
CA GLY A 74 -6.93 8.29 -3.61
C GLY A 74 -6.94 7.07 -2.67
N PRO A 75 -8.07 6.36 -2.58
CA PRO A 75 -8.36 5.49 -1.44
C PRO A 75 -7.38 4.32 -1.28
N TYR A 76 -7.21 3.85 -0.05
CA TYR A 76 -6.33 2.74 0.28
C TYR A 76 -7.13 1.52 0.71
N THR A 77 -6.81 0.35 0.17
CA THR A 77 -7.33 -0.93 0.65
C THR A 77 -6.12 -1.76 1.10
N PRO A 78 -5.84 -1.88 2.42
CA PRO A 78 -4.75 -2.70 2.92
C PRO A 78 -4.99 -4.18 2.55
N ASN A 79 -3.99 -4.88 2.03
CA ASN A 79 -4.09 -6.34 1.89
C ASN A 79 -3.89 -7.04 3.24
N LEU A 80 -4.05 -8.37 3.30
CA LEU A 80 -3.97 -9.11 4.56
C LEU A 80 -2.59 -8.98 5.25
N ALA A 81 -1.51 -9.02 4.49
CA ALA A 81 -0.16 -8.87 5.05
C ALA A 81 0.10 -7.44 5.55
N GLU A 82 -0.42 -6.42 4.85
CA GLU A 82 -0.41 -5.03 5.31
C GLU A 82 -1.24 -4.86 6.58
N LEU A 83 -2.42 -5.50 6.69
CA LEU A 83 -3.23 -5.50 7.90
C LEU A 83 -2.47 -6.09 9.10
N GLN A 84 -1.76 -7.20 8.91
CA GLN A 84 -0.95 -7.82 9.96
C GLN A 84 0.15 -6.88 10.46
N VAL A 85 0.85 -6.20 9.54
CA VAL A 85 1.87 -5.20 9.90
C VAL A 85 1.26 -4.00 10.61
N ILE A 86 0.14 -3.48 10.12
CA ILE A 86 -0.58 -2.34 10.70
C ILE A 86 -1.01 -2.65 12.15
N LEU A 87 -1.69 -3.77 12.35
CA LEU A 87 -2.18 -4.19 13.67
C LEU A 87 -1.02 -4.55 14.60
N GLY A 88 0.03 -5.18 14.08
CA GLY A 88 1.24 -5.47 14.84
C GLY A 88 1.93 -4.20 15.34
N ALA A 89 2.08 -3.18 14.48
CA ALA A 89 2.65 -1.90 14.86
C ALA A 89 1.78 -1.16 15.90
N ALA A 90 0.46 -1.18 15.73
CA ALA A 90 -0.46 -0.50 16.63
C ALA A 90 -0.48 -1.07 18.06
N ARG A 91 -0.14 -2.35 18.25
CA ARG A 91 -0.01 -2.96 19.60
C ARG A 91 1.12 -2.35 20.42
N GLY A 92 2.10 -1.72 19.77
CA GLY A 92 3.23 -1.06 20.43
C GLY A 92 2.94 0.36 20.90
N VAL A 93 1.76 0.91 20.61
CA VAL A 93 1.41 2.31 20.90
C VAL A 93 0.09 2.42 21.65
N VAL A 94 -0.05 3.51 22.40
CA VAL A 94 -1.32 3.86 23.05
C VAL A 94 -2.24 4.49 22.01
N LEU A 95 -3.48 4.00 21.93
CA LEU A 95 -4.54 4.63 21.14
C LEU A 95 -5.20 5.71 22.01
N GLU A 96 -5.19 6.94 21.54
CA GLU A 96 -5.53 8.13 22.31
C GLU A 96 -6.96 8.61 22.08
N THR A 97 -7.63 8.13 21.03
CA THR A 97 -8.97 8.60 20.65
C THR A 97 -9.92 7.44 20.31
N ASP A 98 -11.21 7.66 20.48
CA ASP A 98 -12.25 6.69 20.12
C ASP A 98 -12.22 6.36 18.62
N ASP A 99 -11.87 7.32 17.76
CA ASP A 99 -11.73 7.12 16.32
C ASP A 99 -10.57 6.17 15.98
N GLU A 100 -9.46 6.26 16.72
CA GLU A 100 -8.36 5.31 16.60
C GLU A 100 -8.79 3.92 17.04
N VAL A 101 -9.38 3.79 18.23
CA VAL A 101 -9.87 2.50 18.74
C VAL A 101 -10.84 1.85 17.75
N PHE A 102 -11.85 2.60 17.29
CA PHE A 102 -12.83 2.13 16.32
C PHE A 102 -12.19 1.72 14.99
N LEU A 103 -11.20 2.48 14.51
CA LEU A 103 -10.48 2.12 13.28
C LEU A 103 -9.74 0.80 13.45
N PHE A 104 -9.01 0.61 14.55
CA PHE A 104 -8.20 -0.59 14.74
C PHE A 104 -9.05 -1.83 15.04
N GLU A 105 -10.18 -1.70 15.73
CA GLU A 105 -11.19 -2.76 15.85
C GLU A 105 -11.75 -3.16 14.47
N LEU A 106 -12.09 -2.17 13.64
CA LEU A 106 -12.55 -2.43 12.27
C LEU A 106 -11.49 -3.16 11.44
N LEU A 107 -10.21 -2.78 11.56
CA LEU A 107 -9.12 -3.41 10.82
C LEU A 107 -8.87 -4.85 11.29
N ASP A 108 -8.98 -5.11 12.59
CA ASP A 108 -8.87 -6.45 13.17
C ASP A 108 -9.99 -7.37 12.65
N GLN A 109 -11.24 -6.88 12.68
CA GLN A 109 -12.39 -7.60 12.09
C GLN A 109 -12.19 -7.90 10.58
N CYS A 110 -11.57 -6.99 9.83
CA CYS A 110 -11.26 -7.22 8.42
C CYS A 110 -10.21 -8.32 8.22
N LEU A 111 -9.22 -8.40 9.12
CA LEU A 111 -8.20 -9.44 9.10
C LEU A 111 -8.80 -10.81 9.44
N GLU A 112 -9.58 -10.89 10.51
CA GLU A 112 -10.29 -12.11 10.92
C GLU A 112 -11.22 -12.63 9.83
N ALA A 113 -12.05 -11.73 9.26
CA ALA A 113 -12.96 -12.07 8.18
C ALA A 113 -12.25 -12.32 6.83
N ARG A 114 -10.93 -12.08 6.74
CA ARG A 114 -10.13 -12.08 5.51
C ARG A 114 -10.75 -11.24 4.40
N ARG A 115 -11.40 -10.13 4.76
CA ARG A 115 -12.12 -9.23 3.85
C ARG A 115 -11.59 -7.81 3.98
N PRO A 116 -10.48 -7.48 3.29
CA PRO A 116 -9.98 -6.12 3.20
C PRO A 116 -11.04 -5.10 2.83
N ARG A 117 -11.01 -3.95 3.51
CA ARG A 117 -11.93 -2.84 3.26
C ARG A 117 -11.19 -1.60 2.80
N ILE A 118 -11.86 -0.85 1.92
CA ILE A 118 -11.39 0.45 1.47
C ILE A 118 -11.47 1.46 2.62
N LEU A 119 -10.38 2.18 2.86
CA LEU A 119 -10.26 3.24 3.86
C LEU A 119 -10.51 4.60 3.23
N SER A 120 -11.33 5.40 3.91
CA SER A 120 -11.56 6.81 3.57
C SER A 120 -10.34 7.65 3.90
N ARG A 121 -10.29 8.89 3.40
CA ARG A 121 -9.20 9.82 3.70
C ARG A 121 -9.05 10.11 5.20
N ALA A 122 -10.17 10.27 5.91
CA ALA A 122 -10.16 10.45 7.36
C ALA A 122 -9.50 9.25 8.07
N LYS A 123 -9.94 8.02 7.75
CA LYS A 123 -9.36 6.79 8.32
C LYS A 123 -7.89 6.60 7.95
N MET A 124 -7.49 6.98 6.75
CA MET A 124 -6.08 6.96 6.35
C MET A 124 -5.23 7.98 7.13
N SER A 125 -5.78 9.14 7.46
CA SER A 125 -5.11 10.14 8.31
C SER A 125 -4.88 9.58 9.70
N THR A 126 -5.94 9.10 10.36
CA THR A 126 -5.86 8.45 11.68
C THR A 126 -4.86 7.29 11.66
N LEU A 127 -4.91 6.44 10.63
CA LEU A 127 -3.96 5.35 10.46
C LEU A 127 -2.51 5.87 10.40
N LEU A 128 -2.24 6.90 9.60
CA LEU A 128 -0.89 7.46 9.48
C LEU A 128 -0.36 8.00 10.79
N ASP A 129 -1.19 8.70 11.55
CA ASP A 129 -0.78 9.30 12.82
C ASP A 129 -0.37 8.20 13.81
N VAL A 130 -1.16 7.13 13.93
CA VAL A 130 -0.81 5.97 14.78
C VAL A 130 0.45 5.25 14.28
N LEU A 131 0.56 4.99 12.97
CA LEU A 131 1.72 4.29 12.42
C LEU A 131 3.01 5.10 12.54
N ARG A 132 2.95 6.43 12.52
CA ARG A 132 4.10 7.30 12.73
C ARG A 132 4.58 7.22 14.17
N ARG A 133 3.66 7.29 15.16
CA ARG A 133 4.00 7.06 16.58
C ARG A 133 4.63 5.69 16.81
N ALA A 134 4.19 4.66 16.07
CA ALA A 134 4.74 3.31 16.18
C ALA A 134 6.13 3.14 15.54
N ALA A 135 6.60 4.13 14.77
CA ALA A 135 7.91 4.11 14.13
C ALA A 135 8.97 4.96 14.86
N GLU A 136 8.58 5.65 15.94
CA GLU A 136 9.43 6.40 16.86
C GLU A 136 9.99 5.49 17.97
#